data_AF-A0A7L3DHT8-F1
#
_entry.id   AF-A0A7L3DHT8-F1
#
_cell.length_a   1.000
_cell.length_b   1.000
_cell.length_c   1.000
_cell.angle_alpha   90.00
_cell.angle_beta   90.00
_cell.angle_gamma   90.00
#
_symmetry.space_group_name_H-M   'P 1'
#
loop_
_entity.id
_entity.type
_entity.pdbx_description
1 polymer ?
#
loop_
_entity_poly.entity_id
_entity_poly.type
_entity_poly.pdbx_seq_one_letter_code
_entity_poly.pdbx_strand_id
1 'polypeptide(L)'
;LWVLLFCAALGLLLSWSSERLLHWLAFPSHTRVRTHWSRQLPFPAVTLCNNNPLRFPRLSKGDLYYAGHWLGLLLPNRTARPLLTELLRGDEARLRWFAKLADFRLFLPPRHYEGISAAFMDRLGHQLEDMLLSCKYRGELCGPHNFSAVSADGRVPSPRCPSPRPS
;
A
#
# COMPACT_ATOMS: atom_id res chain seq x y z
N LEU A 1 -67.16 -21.35 24.87
CA LEU A 1 -66.16 -22.22 24.21
C LEU A 1 -65.74 -21.67 22.84
N TRP A 2 -66.67 -21.52 21.89
CA TRP A 2 -66.39 -21.06 20.51
C TRP A 2 -65.67 -19.71 20.41
N VAL A 3 -66.10 -18.71 21.20
CA VAL A 3 -65.44 -17.39 21.23
C VAL A 3 -64.00 -17.49 21.73
N LEU A 4 -63.74 -18.30 22.76
CA LEU A 4 -62.38 -18.50 23.29
C LEU A 4 -61.46 -19.19 22.28
N LEU A 5 -61.96 -20.22 21.59
CA LEU A 5 -61.22 -20.90 20.53
C LEU A 5 -60.90 -19.96 19.36
N PHE A 6 -61.87 -19.14 18.96
CA PHE A 6 -61.67 -18.13 17.91
C PHE A 6 -60.64 -17.08 18.32
N CYS A 7 -60.73 -16.52 19.53
CA CYS A 7 -59.77 -15.54 20.04
C CYS A 7 -58.35 -16.13 20.15
N ALA A 8 -58.23 -17.38 20.60
CA ALA A 8 -56.94 -18.07 20.66
C ALA A 8 -56.34 -18.24 19.25
N ALA A 9 -57.15 -18.71 18.29
CA ALA A 9 -56.71 -18.87 16.89
C ALA A 9 -56.30 -17.53 16.26
N LEU A 10 -57.06 -16.46 16.49
CA LEU A 10 -56.76 -15.12 15.99
C LEU A 10 -55.47 -14.55 16.61
N GLY A 11 -55.28 -14.72 17.92
CA GLY A 11 -54.06 -14.27 18.60
C GLY A 11 -52.80 -14.99 18.08
N LEU A 12 -52.89 -16.31 17.89
CA LEU A 12 -51.82 -17.11 17.27
C LEU A 12 -51.49 -16.63 15.85
N LEU A 13 -52.51 -16.37 15.04
CA LEU A 13 -52.36 -15.88 13.67
C LEU A 13 -51.67 -14.51 13.63
N LEU A 14 -52.14 -13.57 14.46
CA LEU A 14 -51.58 -12.21 14.51
C LEU A 14 -50.11 -12.23 14.97
N SER A 15 -49.80 -13.00 16.03
CA SER A 15 -48.43 -13.17 16.53
C SER A 15 -47.50 -13.66 15.41
N TRP A 16 -47.85 -14.77 14.76
CA TRP A 16 -47.02 -15.36 13.71
C TRP A 16 -46.87 -14.44 12.49
N SER A 17 -47.95 -13.76 12.08
CA SER A 17 -47.92 -12.82 10.96
C SER A 17 -47.01 -11.62 11.22
N SER A 18 -47.00 -11.11 12.46
CA SER A 18 -46.18 -9.96 12.86
C SER A 18 -44.69 -10.29 12.87
N GLU A 19 -44.32 -11.46 13.39
CA GLU A 19 -42.94 -11.94 13.40
C GLU A 19 -42.40 -12.10 11.97
N ARG A 20 -43.22 -12.64 11.07
CA ARG A 20 -42.85 -12.77 9.65
C ARG A 20 -42.73 -11.43 8.94
N LEU A 21 -43.63 -10.47 9.25
CA LEU A 21 -43.58 -9.12 8.69
C LEU A 21 -42.34 -8.36 9.16
N LEU A 22 -42.01 -8.43 10.45
CA LEU A 22 -40.79 -7.83 11.01
C LEU A 22 -39.54 -8.45 10.40
N HIS A 23 -39.51 -9.78 10.22
CA HIS A 23 -38.41 -10.46 9.52
C HIS A 23 -38.29 -10.03 8.06
N TRP A 24 -39.41 -9.80 7.36
CA TRP A 24 -39.40 -9.30 5.99
C TRP A 24 -38.91 -7.85 5.89
N LEU A 25 -39.35 -6.97 6.82
CA LEU A 25 -38.91 -5.59 6.93
C LEU A 25 -37.45 -5.44 7.39
N ALA A 26 -36.85 -6.49 7.94
CA ALA A 26 -35.42 -6.54 8.27
C ALA A 26 -34.52 -6.76 7.03
N PHE A 27 -35.10 -6.94 5.84
CA PHE A 27 -34.40 -7.18 4.57
C PHE A 27 -33.26 -8.21 4.66
N PRO A 28 -33.52 -9.43 5.18
CA PRO A 28 -32.48 -10.44 5.33
C PRO A 28 -32.00 -10.90 3.95
N SER A 29 -30.69 -10.83 3.73
CA SER A 29 -30.05 -11.31 2.51
C SER A 29 -29.34 -12.64 2.76
N HIS A 30 -29.54 -13.63 1.88
CA HIS A 30 -28.78 -14.87 1.88
C HIS A 30 -27.80 -14.90 0.71
N THR A 31 -26.53 -15.13 1.01
CA THR A 31 -25.49 -15.31 -0.01
C THR A 31 -25.33 -16.79 -0.31
N ARG A 32 -25.47 -17.16 -1.59
CA ARG A 32 -25.20 -18.52 -2.04
C ARG A 32 -23.89 -18.54 -2.82
N VAL A 33 -22.86 -19.15 -2.24
CA VAL A 33 -21.56 -19.32 -2.90
C VAL A 33 -21.59 -20.59 -3.74
N ARG A 34 -21.17 -20.48 -5.01
CA ARG A 34 -20.97 -21.63 -5.91
C ARG A 34 -19.63 -21.52 -6.59
N THR A 35 -18.90 -22.63 -6.62
CA THR A 35 -17.62 -22.73 -7.31
C THR A 35 -17.85 -23.36 -8.68
N HIS A 36 -17.46 -22.66 -9.74
CA HIS A 36 -17.56 -23.14 -11.12
C HIS A 36 -16.15 -23.20 -11.73
N TRP A 37 -15.86 -24.29 -12.45
CA TRP A 37 -14.59 -24.48 -13.14
C TRP A 37 -14.69 -23.94 -14.56
N SER A 38 -13.82 -22.98 -14.91
CA SER A 38 -13.69 -22.46 -16.27
C SER A 38 -12.39 -22.95 -16.91
N ARG A 39 -12.43 -23.26 -18.21
CA ARG A 39 -11.23 -23.61 -18.99
C ARG A 39 -10.29 -22.42 -19.21
N GLN A 40 -10.82 -21.20 -19.13
CA GLN A 40 -10.05 -19.97 -19.28
C GLN A 40 -10.52 -18.95 -18.24
N LEU A 41 -9.58 -18.38 -17.50
CA LEU A 41 -9.82 -17.26 -16.60
C LEU A 41 -8.94 -16.07 -17.02
N PRO A 42 -9.44 -14.83 -16.85
CA PRO A 42 -8.61 -13.66 -17.00
C PRO A 42 -7.51 -13.71 -15.95
N PHE A 43 -6.28 -13.39 -16.35
CA PHE A 43 -5.19 -13.29 -15.40
C PHE A 43 -5.32 -12.00 -14.59
N PRO A 44 -5.19 -12.07 -13.26
CA PRO A 44 -5.36 -10.89 -12.42
C PRO A 44 -4.23 -9.90 -12.64
N ALA A 45 -4.47 -8.63 -12.29
CA ALA A 45 -3.41 -7.65 -12.17
C ALA A 45 -2.50 -8.02 -11.00
N VAL A 46 -1.22 -8.23 -11.27
CA VAL A 46 -0.20 -8.48 -10.25
C VAL A 46 0.54 -7.17 -9.99
N THR A 47 0.47 -6.66 -8.76
CA THR A 47 1.20 -5.46 -8.35
C THR A 47 2.41 -5.88 -7.53
N LEU A 48 3.59 -5.42 -7.93
CA LEU A 48 4.87 -5.70 -7.26
C LEU A 48 5.42 -4.39 -6.70
N CYS A 49 5.94 -4.42 -5.47
CA CYS A 49 6.58 -3.29 -4.83
C CYS A 49 7.82 -3.77 -4.07
N ASN A 50 8.94 -3.08 -4.24
CA ASN A 50 10.12 -3.32 -3.44
C ASN A 50 9.93 -2.65 -2.07
N ASN A 51 10.04 -3.44 -0.99
CA ASN A 51 9.91 -2.92 0.37
C ASN A 51 10.95 -1.84 0.72
N ASN A 52 12.06 -1.78 -0.02
CA ASN A 52 12.96 -0.66 0.06
C ASN A 52 12.43 0.52 -0.79
N PRO A 53 11.99 1.64 -0.17
CA PRO A 53 11.37 2.75 -0.89
C PRO A 53 12.29 3.45 -1.89
N LEU A 54 13.61 3.36 -1.70
CA LEU A 54 14.55 4.10 -2.53
C LEU A 54 15.89 3.40 -2.75
N ARG A 55 16.55 3.78 -3.83
CA ARG A 55 17.95 3.47 -4.11
C ARG A 55 18.82 4.42 -3.29
N PHE A 56 19.34 3.94 -2.16
CA PHE A 56 20.15 4.72 -1.22
C PHE A 56 21.27 5.55 -1.89
N PRO A 57 22.02 5.02 -2.88
CA PRO A 57 23.08 5.80 -3.54
C PRO A 57 22.59 6.95 -4.43
N ARG A 58 21.32 6.94 -4.86
CA ARG A 58 20.73 8.01 -5.69
C ARG A 58 20.26 9.21 -4.88
N LEU A 59 20.35 9.14 -3.54
CA LEU A 59 19.88 10.19 -2.66
C LEU A 59 20.76 11.43 -2.78
N SER A 60 20.17 12.57 -3.13
CA SER A 60 20.87 13.85 -3.16
C SER A 60 20.87 14.53 -1.78
N LYS A 61 21.74 15.53 -1.62
CA LYS A 61 21.81 16.31 -0.37
C LYS A 61 20.52 17.07 -0.09
N GLY A 62 19.87 17.60 -1.14
CA GLY A 62 18.56 18.25 -1.04
C GLY A 62 17.47 17.26 -0.63
N ASP A 63 17.46 16.07 -1.23
CA ASP A 63 16.49 15.02 -0.86
C ASP A 63 16.63 14.61 0.60
N LEU A 64 17.86 14.39 1.06
CA LEU A 64 18.11 14.07 2.46
C LEU A 64 17.72 15.23 3.39
N TYR A 65 17.96 16.49 2.98
CA TYR A 65 17.61 17.67 3.77
C TYR A 65 16.10 17.81 3.99
N TYR A 66 15.28 17.62 2.94
CA TYR A 66 13.83 17.80 3.02
C TYR A 66 13.08 16.52 3.43
N ALA A 67 13.43 15.38 2.84
CA ALA A 67 12.72 14.11 3.04
C ALA A 67 13.41 13.19 4.06
N GLY A 68 14.62 13.50 4.55
CA GLY A 68 15.39 12.60 5.41
C GLY A 68 14.69 12.20 6.71
N HIS A 69 13.89 13.08 7.30
CA HIS A 69 13.06 12.73 8.46
C HIS A 69 11.92 11.77 8.09
N TRP A 70 11.21 12.06 6.99
CA TRP A 70 10.12 11.22 6.47
C TRP A 70 10.61 9.82 6.05
N LEU A 71 11.83 9.74 5.51
CA LEU A 71 12.53 8.49 5.18
C LEU A 71 13.04 7.72 6.40
N GLY A 72 13.00 8.31 7.60
CA GLY A 72 13.57 7.71 8.80
C GLY A 72 15.10 7.63 8.78
N LEU A 73 15.77 8.51 8.02
CA LEU A 73 17.23 8.62 7.98
C LEU A 73 17.76 9.69 8.95
N LEU A 74 17.00 10.77 9.12
CA LEU A 74 17.32 11.88 10.02
C LEU A 74 16.35 11.97 11.20
N LEU A 75 16.82 12.59 12.28
CA LEU A 75 15.98 13.10 13.36
C LEU A 75 15.30 14.42 12.94
N PRO A 76 14.27 14.90 13.67
CA PRO A 76 13.61 16.18 13.39
C PRO A 76 14.58 17.39 13.37
N ASN A 77 15.67 17.33 14.12
CA ASN A 77 16.74 18.32 14.16
C ASN A 77 17.73 18.21 12.97
N ARG A 78 17.45 17.36 11.98
CA ARG A 78 18.28 17.09 10.79
C ARG A 78 19.63 16.42 11.07
N THR A 79 19.82 15.83 12.24
CA THR A 79 21.00 14.98 12.49
C THR A 79 20.75 13.56 12.03
N ALA A 80 21.78 12.87 11.57
CA ALA A 80 21.71 11.45 11.24
C ALA A 80 21.20 10.62 12.42
N ARG A 81 20.33 9.64 12.16
CA ARG A 81 19.89 8.71 13.20
C ARG A 81 21.02 7.76 13.60
N PRO A 82 21.29 7.57 14.90
CA PRO A 82 22.39 6.72 15.37
C PRO A 82 22.24 5.26 14.93
N LEU A 83 21.00 4.76 14.82
CA LEU A 83 20.72 3.42 14.29
C LEU A 83 21.30 3.20 12.88
N LEU A 84 21.34 4.25 12.05
CA LEU A 84 21.86 4.14 10.69
C LEU A 84 23.39 4.01 10.67
N THR A 85 24.07 4.63 11.64
CA THR A 85 25.51 4.46 11.85
C THR A 85 25.85 3.00 12.17
N GLU A 86 25.04 2.35 13.02
CA GLU A 86 25.21 0.93 13.35
C GLU A 86 24.95 0.02 12.15
N LEU A 87 23.89 0.28 11.38
CA LEU A 87 23.57 -0.49 10.17
C LEU A 87 24.64 -0.36 9.07
N LEU A 88 25.28 0.81 8.96
CA LEU A 88 26.29 1.08 7.94
C LEU A 88 27.72 0.78 8.41
N ARG A 89 27.92 0.37 9.67
CA ARG A 89 29.27 0.12 10.24
C ARG A 89 30.08 -0.92 9.48
N GLY A 90 29.41 -1.90 8.85
CA GLY A 90 30.07 -2.91 8.03
C GLY A 90 30.62 -2.39 6.68
N ASP A 91 30.27 -1.17 6.28
CA ASP A 91 30.64 -0.57 5.01
C ASP A 91 31.15 0.87 5.23
N GLU A 92 32.41 0.97 5.67
CA GLU A 92 33.09 2.22 6.01
C GLU A 92 33.02 3.28 4.90
N ALA A 93 33.10 2.86 3.63
CA ALA A 93 33.02 3.78 2.50
C ALA A 93 31.61 4.40 2.40
N ARG A 94 30.57 3.58 2.53
CA ARG A 94 29.18 4.04 2.53
C ARG A 94 28.85 4.89 3.76
N LEU A 95 29.40 4.55 4.92
CA LEU A 95 29.26 5.34 6.14
C LEU A 95 29.86 6.74 5.97
N ARG A 96 31.08 6.85 5.44
CA ARG A 96 31.74 8.14 5.17
C ARG A 96 30.98 8.96 4.13
N TRP A 97 30.50 8.33 3.07
CA TRP A 97 29.67 8.98 2.06
C TRP A 97 28.40 9.56 2.69
N PHE A 98 27.70 8.76 3.50
CA PHE A 98 26.46 9.21 4.14
C PHE A 98 26.72 10.33 5.15
N ALA A 99 27.79 10.24 5.95
CA ALA A 99 28.19 11.29 6.87
C ALA A 99 28.45 12.63 6.15
N LYS A 100 29.10 12.59 4.98
CA LYS A 100 29.31 13.77 4.12
C LYS A 100 28.00 14.30 3.53
N LEU A 101 27.09 13.40 3.14
CA LEU A 101 25.78 13.77 2.61
C LEU A 101 24.91 14.46 3.68
N ALA A 102 24.97 13.98 4.92
CA ALA A 102 24.24 14.48 6.08
C ALA A 102 24.87 15.72 6.75
N ASP A 103 26.02 16.21 6.27
CA ASP A 103 26.64 17.44 6.80
C ASP A 103 26.01 18.69 6.18
N PHE A 104 25.09 19.34 6.90
CA PHE A 104 24.36 20.52 6.40
C PHE A 104 24.99 21.87 6.77
N ARG A 105 26.18 21.93 7.39
CA ARG A 105 26.77 23.18 7.91
C ARG A 105 26.92 24.30 6.86
N LEU A 106 27.28 23.93 5.63
CA LEU A 106 27.48 24.84 4.49
C LEU A 106 26.46 24.60 3.37
N PHE A 107 25.34 23.95 3.68
CA PHE A 107 24.32 23.64 2.68
C PHE A 107 23.33 24.79 2.54
N LEU A 108 23.20 25.34 1.33
CA LEU A 108 22.16 26.29 0.98
C LEU A 108 20.99 25.52 0.33
N PRO A 109 19.83 25.40 1.01
CA PRO A 109 18.68 24.71 0.46
C PRO A 109 18.09 25.48 -0.74
N PRO A 110 17.73 24.79 -1.84
CA PRO A 110 17.10 25.43 -2.99
C PRO A 110 15.74 26.05 -2.59
N ARG A 111 15.41 27.21 -3.17
CA ARG A 111 14.17 27.95 -2.81
C ARG A 111 12.89 27.20 -3.20
N HIS A 112 12.95 26.37 -4.22
CA HIS A 112 11.82 25.59 -4.70
C HIS A 112 12.07 24.12 -4.42
N TYR A 113 11.26 23.54 -3.55
CA TYR A 113 11.22 22.12 -3.30
C TYR A 113 9.78 21.66 -3.49
N GLU A 114 9.58 20.79 -4.49
CA GLU A 114 8.25 20.30 -4.88
C GLU A 114 7.68 19.24 -3.93
N GLY A 115 8.35 18.99 -2.80
CA GLY A 115 7.91 17.99 -1.85
C GLY A 115 8.26 16.56 -2.27
N ILE A 116 7.62 15.62 -1.58
CA ILE A 116 7.63 14.21 -1.94
C ILE A 116 6.58 14.03 -3.04
N SER A 117 7.00 14.23 -4.28
CA SER A 117 6.15 14.15 -5.48
C SER A 117 6.29 12.80 -6.20
N ALA A 118 5.47 12.59 -7.23
CA ALA A 118 5.64 11.46 -8.15
C ALA A 118 7.04 11.46 -8.80
N ALA A 119 7.54 12.64 -9.19
CA ALA A 119 8.89 12.78 -9.77
C ALA A 119 10.01 12.43 -8.78
N PHE A 120 9.82 12.75 -7.48
CA PHE A 120 10.73 12.32 -6.43
C PHE A 120 10.80 10.79 -6.34
N MET A 121 9.64 10.12 -6.35
CA MET A 121 9.55 8.66 -6.28
C MET A 121 10.06 7.99 -7.55
N ASP A 122 9.82 8.55 -8.73
CA ASP A 122 10.31 8.02 -10.00
C ASP A 122 11.86 8.05 -10.07
N ARG A 123 12.47 9.14 -9.59
CA ARG A 123 13.94 9.26 -9.56
C ARG A 123 14.59 8.34 -8.53
N LEU A 124 14.04 8.30 -7.31
CA LEU A 124 14.67 7.60 -6.19
C LEU A 124 14.24 6.15 -6.03
N GLY A 125 13.06 5.77 -6.51
CA GLY A 125 12.51 4.41 -6.44
C GLY A 125 13.34 3.40 -7.21
N HIS A 126 12.98 2.12 -7.12
CA HIS A 126 13.65 1.07 -7.90
C HIS A 126 13.03 0.98 -9.28
N GLN A 127 13.88 0.98 -10.32
CA GLN A 127 13.50 0.69 -11.70
C GLN A 127 13.24 -0.81 -11.83
N LEU A 128 12.13 -1.16 -12.49
CA LEU A 128 11.82 -2.56 -12.74
C LEU A 128 12.86 -3.21 -13.66
N GLU A 129 13.43 -2.44 -14.57
CA GLU A 129 14.50 -2.84 -15.49
C GLU A 129 15.73 -3.38 -14.74
N ASP A 130 16.04 -2.83 -13.57
CA ASP A 130 17.18 -3.24 -12.75
C ASP A 130 16.86 -4.46 -11.85
N MET A 131 15.58 -4.73 -11.60
CA MET A 131 15.13 -5.80 -10.69
C MET A 131 14.63 -7.06 -11.43
N LEU A 132 14.07 -6.90 -12.62
CA LEU A 132 13.42 -7.97 -13.37
C LEU A 132 14.45 -8.78 -14.16
N LEU A 133 14.99 -9.83 -13.54
CA LEU A 133 15.99 -10.70 -14.18
C LEU A 133 15.39 -11.59 -15.28
N SER A 134 14.14 -12.03 -15.12
CA SER A 134 13.43 -12.86 -16.09
C SER A 134 11.93 -12.74 -15.88
N CYS A 135 11.17 -12.73 -16.98
CA CYS A 135 9.73 -12.69 -16.96
C CYS A 135 9.20 -13.60 -18.08
N LYS A 136 8.26 -14.48 -17.73
CA LYS A 136 7.60 -15.37 -18.67
C LYS A 136 6.13 -15.53 -18.30
N TYR A 137 5.25 -15.30 -19.26
CA TYR A 137 3.82 -15.48 -19.08
C TYR A 137 3.30 -16.48 -20.12
N ARG A 138 2.76 -17.61 -19.65
CA ARG A 138 2.19 -18.68 -20.49
C ARG A 138 3.11 -19.23 -21.59
N GLY A 139 4.43 -19.14 -21.44
CA GLY A 139 5.34 -19.57 -22.51
C GLY A 139 6.06 -18.39 -23.18
N GLU A 140 5.46 -17.22 -23.17
CA GLU A 140 5.95 -16.03 -23.86
C GLU A 140 6.85 -15.20 -22.97
N LEU A 141 7.89 -14.62 -23.56
CA LEU A 141 8.79 -13.70 -22.87
C LEU A 141 8.05 -12.39 -22.60
N CYS A 142 8.19 -11.89 -21.37
CA CYS A 142 7.76 -10.55 -20.99
C CYS A 142 8.96 -9.73 -20.50
N GLY A 143 8.78 -8.43 -20.38
CA GLY A 143 9.80 -7.53 -19.88
C GLY A 143 9.20 -6.32 -19.15
N PRO A 144 10.05 -5.36 -18.74
CA PRO A 144 9.61 -4.20 -17.96
C PRO A 144 8.53 -3.36 -18.67
N HIS A 145 8.58 -3.30 -20.00
CA HIS A 145 7.59 -2.61 -20.83
C HIS A 145 6.16 -3.19 -20.74
N ASN A 146 5.98 -4.42 -20.23
CA ASN A 146 4.66 -5.01 -19.98
C ASN A 146 4.09 -4.63 -18.61
N PHE A 147 4.81 -3.81 -17.83
CA PHE A 147 4.39 -3.34 -16.52
C PHE A 147 4.15 -1.84 -16.58
N SER A 148 3.13 -1.39 -15.85
CA SER A 148 2.80 0.03 -15.68
C SER A 148 3.13 0.48 -14.27
N ALA A 149 3.81 1.63 -14.14
CA ALA A 149 4.04 2.25 -12.85
C ALA A 149 2.71 2.76 -12.25
N VAL A 150 2.46 2.44 -10.98
CA VAL A 150 1.28 2.89 -10.25
C VAL A 150 1.74 3.76 -9.08
N SER A 151 1.43 5.05 -9.14
CA SER A 151 1.59 5.98 -8.01
C SER A 151 0.23 6.18 -7.35
N ALA A 152 0.13 5.97 -6.04
CA ALA A 152 -1.12 6.18 -5.31
C ALA A 152 -1.49 7.66 -5.34
N ASP A 153 -2.60 7.97 -6.01
CA ASP A 153 -3.03 9.34 -6.29
C ASP A 153 -3.49 10.11 -5.03
N GLY A 154 -3.16 11.40 -4.96
CA GLY A 154 -3.78 12.40 -4.06
C GLY A 154 -3.23 12.56 -2.64
N ARG A 155 -2.24 11.79 -2.17
CA ARG A 155 -1.58 11.99 -0.87
C ARG A 155 -0.06 11.89 -1.00
N VAL A 156 0.67 12.48 -0.05
CA VAL A 156 2.10 12.20 0.13
C VAL A 156 2.29 10.68 0.07
N PRO A 157 3.09 10.16 -0.90
CA PRO A 157 3.33 8.73 -1.02
C PRO A 157 3.76 8.14 0.32
N SER A 158 3.41 6.90 0.62
CA SER A 158 3.96 6.18 1.78
C SER A 158 5.32 5.60 1.39
N PRO A 159 6.34 5.62 2.27
CA PRO A 159 7.60 4.92 2.00
C PRO A 159 7.45 3.40 2.16
N ARG A 160 6.28 2.93 2.60
CA ARG A 160 5.97 1.51 2.71
C ARG A 160 5.11 1.07 1.54
N CYS A 161 5.39 -0.13 1.03
CA CYS A 161 4.55 -0.77 0.05
C CYS A 161 3.10 -0.87 0.53
N PRO A 162 2.12 -0.68 -0.36
CA PRO A 162 0.72 -0.86 -0.03
C PRO A 162 0.53 -2.32 0.41
N SER A 163 0.03 -2.51 1.63
CA SER A 163 -0.42 -3.82 2.06
C SER A 163 -1.67 -4.20 1.27
N PRO A 164 -1.82 -5.46 0.86
CA PRO A 164 -3.09 -5.95 0.35
C PRO A 164 -4.13 -5.68 1.44
N ARG A 165 -5.12 -4.84 1.14
CA ARG A 165 -6.27 -4.69 2.05
C ARG A 165 -6.97 -6.05 2.07
N PRO A 166 -7.17 -6.67 3.26
CA PRO A 166 -8.05 -7.82 3.33
C PRO A 166 -9.41 -7.38 2.80
N SER A 167 -9.91 -8.15 1.84
CA SER A 167 -11.26 -8.03 1.28
C SER A 167 -12.32 -8.25 2.33
#